data_AF-A0A0Q9W249-F1
#
_entry.id   AF-A0A0Q9W249-F1
#
_cell.length_a   1.000
_cell.length_b   1.000
_cell.length_c   1.000
_cell.angle_alpha   90.00
_cell.angle_beta   90.00
_cell.angle_gamma   90.00
#
_symmetry.space_group_name_H-M   'P 1'
#
loop_
_entity.id
_entity.type
_entity.pdbx_description
1 polymer ?
#
loop_
_entity_poly.entity_id
_entity_poly.type
_entity_poly.pdbx_seq_one_letter_code
_entity_poly.pdbx_strand_id
1 'polypeptide(L)'
;MVVPYSIWMTIFPQNLAKEEALKHSAANGTYGENLCYTTDQAELCVQMWYDEVKDYDFDKAEYSPATRHFTQLIWKATESLGVGQATSSSGRHFVVARYKPAGNTEGKFKENVPRALSFGHSIHTSKYFTLFSWLFPALPMQTF
;
A
#
# COMPACT_ATOMS: atom_id res chain seq x y z
N MET A 1 -4.70 -22.13 16.78
CA MET A 1 -5.30 -20.89 17.33
C MET A 1 -5.15 -19.81 16.26
N VAL A 2 -6.25 -19.45 15.58
CA VAL A 2 -6.21 -18.41 14.53
C VAL A 2 -6.29 -17.07 15.24
N VAL A 3 -5.16 -16.37 15.33
CA VAL A 3 -5.12 -15.02 15.89
C VAL A 3 -5.84 -14.11 14.89
N PRO A 4 -6.89 -13.37 15.30
CA PRO A 4 -7.68 -12.54 14.38
C PRO A 4 -6.80 -11.50 13.67
N TYR A 5 -7.16 -11.16 12.43
CA TYR A 5 -6.39 -10.30 11.53
C TYR A 5 -6.05 -8.94 12.17
N SER A 6 -6.91 -8.44 13.07
CA SER A 6 -6.71 -7.22 13.85
C SER A 6 -5.46 -7.25 14.73
N ILE A 7 -5.23 -8.34 15.46
CA ILE A 7 -4.07 -8.46 16.36
C ILE A 7 -2.77 -8.53 15.55
N TRP A 8 -2.78 -9.18 14.38
CA TRP A 8 -1.62 -9.18 13.49
C TRP A 8 -1.28 -7.81 12.91
N MET A 9 -2.28 -6.96 12.69
CA MET A 9 -2.06 -5.59 12.19
C MET A 9 -1.50 -4.64 13.25
N THR A 10 -1.64 -4.98 14.53
CA THR A 10 -0.96 -4.27 15.61
C THR A 10 0.45 -4.82 15.89
N ILE A 11 0.61 -6.15 15.92
CA ILE A 11 1.88 -6.77 16.33
C ILE A 11 2.94 -6.66 15.24
N PHE A 12 2.57 -6.81 13.97
CA PHE A 12 3.56 -6.89 12.90
C PHE A 12 4.36 -5.58 12.72
N PRO A 13 3.73 -4.39 12.63
CA PRO A 13 4.47 -3.14 12.62
C PRO A 13 5.36 -2.95 13.86
N GLN A 14 4.92 -3.40 15.04
CA GLN A 14 5.72 -3.33 16.27
C GLN A 14 6.98 -4.18 16.19
N ASN A 15 6.93 -5.35 15.56
CA ASN A 15 8.12 -6.19 15.38
C ASN A 15 9.11 -5.50 14.42
N LEU A 16 8.62 -4.94 13.31
CA LEU A 16 9.48 -4.17 12.39
C LEU A 16 10.12 -2.96 13.10
N ALA A 17 9.35 -2.26 13.95
CA ALA A 17 9.83 -1.13 14.72
C ALA A 17 10.86 -1.51 15.80
N LYS A 18 10.71 -2.68 16.43
CA LYS A 18 11.68 -3.21 17.40
C LYS A 18 12.99 -3.66 16.75
N GLU A 19 12.89 -4.27 15.57
CA GLU A 19 14.04 -4.75 14.80
C GLU A 19 14.69 -3.65 13.95
N GLU A 20 14.00 -2.51 13.81
CA GLU A 20 14.34 -1.41 12.89
C GLU A 20 14.60 -1.85 11.44
N ALA A 21 13.86 -2.86 10.98
CA ALA A 21 14.07 -3.48 9.68
C ALA A 21 12.76 -3.69 8.93
N LEU A 22 12.76 -3.42 7.62
CA LEU A 22 11.65 -3.81 6.75
C LEU A 22 11.87 -5.25 6.29
N LYS A 23 10.99 -6.15 6.75
CA LYS A 23 10.98 -7.54 6.33
C LYS A 23 9.54 -7.96 6.08
N HIS A 24 9.30 -8.51 4.89
CA HIS A 24 7.99 -9.07 4.57
C HIS A 24 7.63 -10.24 5.48
N SER A 25 6.34 -10.35 5.80
CA SER A 25 5.82 -11.49 6.53
C SER A 25 5.93 -12.79 5.72
N ALA A 26 5.96 -13.94 6.39
CA ALA A 26 5.93 -15.26 5.75
C ALA A 26 4.52 -15.63 5.26
N ALA A 27 3.83 -14.71 4.58
CA ALA A 27 2.44 -14.85 4.17
C ALA A 27 2.23 -15.79 2.97
N ASN A 28 3.29 -16.13 2.24
CA ASN A 28 3.26 -17.00 1.06
C ASN A 28 2.13 -16.69 0.07
N GLY A 29 1.84 -15.40 -0.16
CA GLY A 29 0.79 -14.95 -1.09
C GLY A 29 -0.64 -14.99 -0.56
N THR A 30 -0.84 -15.31 0.73
CA THR A 30 -2.19 -15.29 1.35
C THR A 30 -2.81 -13.89 1.37
N TYR A 31 -1.97 -12.85 1.32
CA TYR A 31 -2.35 -11.45 1.19
C TYR A 31 -1.20 -10.67 0.55
N GLY A 32 -1.52 -9.52 -0.05
CA GLY A 32 -0.54 -8.54 -0.52
C GLY A 32 0.01 -7.74 0.66
N GLU A 33 1.22 -7.17 0.51
CA GLU A 33 1.86 -6.42 1.59
C GLU A 33 2.72 -5.27 1.06
N ASN A 34 2.47 -4.05 1.53
CA ASN A 34 3.37 -2.92 1.36
C ASN A 34 3.97 -2.54 2.72
N LEU A 35 5.27 -2.27 2.73
CA LEU A 35 6.02 -1.88 3.92
C LEU A 35 6.75 -0.57 3.66
N CYS A 36 6.86 0.25 4.69
CA CYS A 36 7.61 1.50 4.63
C CYS A 36 8.03 1.91 6.04
N TYR A 37 9.12 2.68 6.14
CA TYR A 37 9.36 3.50 7.32
C TYR A 37 9.65 4.95 6.94
N THR A 38 9.38 5.87 7.86
CA THR A 38 9.67 7.30 7.74
C THR A 38 9.96 7.92 9.11
N THR A 39 10.74 8.99 9.16
CA THR A 39 10.91 9.83 10.38
C THR A 39 9.93 11.00 10.43
N ASP A 40 9.18 11.21 9.35
CA ASP A 40 8.17 12.25 9.21
C ASP A 40 6.76 11.65 9.42
N GLN A 41 5.72 12.26 8.86
CA GLN A 41 4.34 11.78 8.91
C GLN A 41 4.20 10.39 8.27
N ALA A 42 3.52 9.46 8.95
CA ALA A 42 3.31 8.08 8.50
C ALA A 42 2.58 8.01 7.14
N GLU A 43 1.72 8.98 6.85
CA GLU A 43 0.98 9.16 5.60
C GLU A 43 1.91 9.28 4.38
N LEU A 44 3.15 9.75 4.57
CA LEU A 44 4.15 9.79 3.50
C LEU A 44 4.48 8.40 2.95
N CYS A 45 4.29 7.34 3.73
CA CYS A 45 4.46 5.97 3.21
C CYS A 45 3.47 5.67 2.07
N VAL A 46 2.22 6.13 2.20
CA VAL A 46 1.21 5.95 1.14
C VAL A 46 1.58 6.75 -0.10
N GLN A 47 2.07 7.99 0.09
CA GLN A 47 2.56 8.81 -1.01
C GLN A 47 3.75 8.16 -1.73
N MET A 48 4.74 7.65 -0.99
CA MET A 48 5.91 6.99 -1.57
C MET A 48 5.53 5.74 -2.36
N TRP A 49 4.59 4.93 -1.86
CA TRP A 49 4.07 3.79 -2.62
C TRP A 49 3.33 4.24 -3.88
N TYR A 50 2.54 5.31 -3.82
CA TYR A 50 1.82 5.81 -5.00
C TYR A 50 2.75 6.44 -6.04
N ASP A 51 3.81 7.15 -5.60
CA ASP A 51 4.76 7.86 -6.45
C ASP A 51 5.54 6.93 -7.39
N GLU A 52 5.57 5.61 -7.13
CA GLU A 52 6.12 4.63 -8.08
C GLU A 52 5.36 4.58 -9.41
N VAL A 53 4.16 5.18 -9.50
CA VAL A 53 3.43 5.38 -10.76
C VAL A 53 4.28 6.05 -11.83
N LYS A 54 5.24 6.91 -11.43
CA LYS A 54 6.15 7.60 -12.35
C LYS A 54 7.08 6.64 -13.10
N ASP A 55 7.33 5.46 -12.53
CA ASP A 55 8.21 4.42 -13.03
C ASP A 55 7.41 3.26 -13.67
N TYR A 56 6.08 3.31 -13.62
CA TYR A 56 5.21 2.25 -14.14
C TYR A 56 4.89 2.40 -15.63
N ASP A 57 5.30 1.41 -16.42
CA ASP A 57 4.95 1.29 -17.83
C ASP A 57 3.59 0.60 -17.99
N PHE A 58 2.54 1.42 -18.13
CA PHE A 58 1.16 0.96 -18.33
C PHE A 58 0.94 0.19 -19.64
N ASP A 59 1.82 0.35 -20.64
CA ASP A 59 1.68 -0.34 -21.92
C ASP A 59 2.27 -1.74 -21.87
N LYS A 60 3.38 -1.93 -21.13
CA LYS A 60 3.88 -3.26 -20.76
C LYS A 60 2.94 -3.97 -19.79
N ALA A 61 2.51 -3.25 -18.75
CA ALA A 61 1.64 -3.79 -17.69
C ALA A 61 2.18 -5.10 -17.11
N GLU A 62 3.38 -5.05 -16.52
CA GLU A 62 4.10 -6.21 -15.99
C GLU A 62 4.53 -5.97 -14.54
N TYR A 63 4.93 -7.04 -13.85
CA TYR A 63 5.54 -6.93 -12.52
C TYR A 63 6.90 -6.24 -12.61
N SER A 64 7.14 -5.28 -11.71
CA SER A 64 8.46 -4.71 -11.47
C SER A 64 8.68 -4.49 -9.98
N PRO A 65 9.87 -4.85 -9.43
CA PRO A 65 10.20 -4.54 -8.04
C PRO A 65 10.08 -3.05 -7.68
N ALA A 66 10.28 -2.16 -8.66
CA ALA A 66 10.25 -0.71 -8.48
C ALA A 66 8.84 -0.11 -8.41
N THR A 67 7.82 -0.86 -8.84
CA THR A 67 6.43 -0.36 -8.95
C THR A 67 5.42 -1.22 -8.21
N ARG A 68 5.90 -2.24 -7.50
CA ARG A 68 5.08 -3.26 -6.85
C ARG A 68 4.21 -2.69 -5.74
N HIS A 69 4.62 -1.61 -5.08
CA HIS A 69 3.82 -1.01 -4.03
C HIS A 69 2.66 -0.21 -4.64
N PHE A 70 2.95 0.56 -5.70
CA PHE A 70 1.92 1.27 -6.47
C PHE A 70 0.88 0.30 -7.04
N THR A 71 1.31 -0.75 -7.74
CA THR A 71 0.39 -1.69 -8.40
C THR A 71 -0.46 -2.44 -7.38
N GLN A 72 0.08 -2.78 -6.22
CA GLN A 72 -0.71 -3.37 -5.13
C GLN A 72 -1.70 -2.36 -4.53
N LEU A 73 -1.29 -1.10 -4.37
CA LEU A 73 -2.12 -0.04 -3.76
C LEU A 73 -3.40 0.22 -4.58
N ILE A 74 -3.31 0.17 -5.91
CA ILE A 74 -4.45 0.41 -6.81
C ILE A 74 -5.05 -0.86 -7.43
N TRP A 75 -4.71 -2.03 -6.90
CA TRP A 75 -5.11 -3.31 -7.48
C TRP A 75 -6.63 -3.50 -7.42
N LYS A 76 -7.28 -3.44 -8.60
CA LYS A 76 -8.75 -3.43 -8.72
C LYS A 76 -9.45 -4.61 -8.03
N ALA A 77 -8.90 -5.82 -8.11
CA ALA A 77 -9.51 -7.01 -7.52
C ALA A 77 -9.24 -7.18 -6.01
N THR A 78 -8.50 -6.27 -5.37
CA THR A 78 -8.38 -6.28 -3.92
C THR A 78 -9.67 -5.75 -3.29
N GLU A 79 -10.22 -6.48 -2.32
CA GLU A 79 -11.53 -6.19 -1.71
C GLU A 79 -11.42 -5.62 -0.29
N SER A 80 -10.29 -5.81 0.36
CA SER A 80 -10.06 -5.39 1.74
C SER A 80 -8.63 -4.94 1.96
N LEU A 81 -8.50 -3.91 2.80
CA LEU A 81 -7.25 -3.26 3.18
C LEU A 81 -7.19 -3.16 4.70
N GLY A 82 -6.10 -3.63 5.29
CA GLY A 82 -5.74 -3.37 6.68
C GLY A 82 -4.44 -2.57 6.75
N VAL A 83 -4.41 -1.50 7.55
CA VAL A 83 -3.20 -0.68 7.75
C VAL A 83 -2.86 -0.67 9.23
N GLY A 84 -1.58 -0.86 9.54
CA GLY A 84 -1.05 -0.79 10.89
C GLY A 84 0.24 0.01 10.93
N GLN A 85 0.49 0.68 12.05
CA GLN A 85 1.71 1.43 12.26
C GLN A 85 2.29 1.21 13.67
N ALA A 86 3.61 1.38 13.79
CA ALA A 86 4.30 1.46 15.08
C ALA A 86 5.50 2.40 14.98
N THR A 87 5.85 3.06 16.08
CA THR A 87 7.03 3.93 16.15
C THR A 87 8.15 3.22 16.88
N SER A 88 9.36 3.20 16.31
CA SER A 88 10.55 2.65 16.96
C SER A 88 11.07 3.58 18.06
N SER A 89 11.99 3.09 18.88
CA SER A 89 12.67 3.90 19.89
C SER A 89 13.52 5.03 19.29
N SER A 90 13.94 4.90 18.02
CA SER A 90 14.63 5.97 17.28
C SER A 90 13.69 7.01 16.65
N GLY A 91 12.38 6.90 16.86
CA GLY A 91 11.39 7.83 16.31
C GLY A 91 11.00 7.57 14.86
N ARG A 92 11.34 6.40 14.29
CA ARG A 92 10.88 6.01 12.95
C ARG A 92 9.49 5.40 13.03
N HIS A 93 8.59 5.84 12.18
CA HIS A 93 7.28 5.24 11.98
C HIS A 93 7.38 4.12 10.94
N PHE A 94 7.02 2.90 11.33
CA PHE A 94 6.91 1.74 10.46
C PHE A 94 5.44 1.53 10.10
N VAL A 95 5.14 1.54 8.79
CA VAL A 95 3.77 1.41 8.27
C VAL A 95 3.68 0.15 7.43
N VAL A 96 2.60 -0.60 7.66
CA VAL A 96 2.28 -1.85 6.98
C VAL A 96 0.88 -1.75 6.41
N ALA A 97 0.72 -2.06 5.13
CA ALA A 97 -0.58 -2.25 4.50
C ALA A 97 -0.71 -3.69 4.00
N ARG A 98 -1.84 -4.33 4.29
CA ARG A 98 -2.18 -5.68 3.83
C ARG A 98 -3.45 -5.69 3.00
N TYR A 99 -3.42 -6.46 1.93
CA TYR A 99 -4.42 -6.45 0.87
C TYR A 99 -4.98 -7.85 0.67
N LYS A 100 -6.31 -7.99 0.62
CA LYS A 100 -6.96 -9.27 0.33
C LYS A 100 -8.15 -9.09 -0.62
N PRO A 101 -8.23 -9.85 -1.73
CA PRO A 101 -7.19 -10.71 -2.29
C PRO A 101 -5.86 -9.99 -2.57
N ALA A 102 -4.76 -10.75 -2.59
CA ALA A 102 -3.45 -10.21 -2.93
C ALA A 102 -3.43 -9.71 -4.38
N GLY A 103 -2.74 -8.60 -4.60
CA GLY A 103 -2.47 -8.08 -5.94
C GLY A 103 -1.16 -8.57 -6.51
N ASN A 104 -0.67 -7.90 -7.55
CA ASN A 104 0.60 -8.19 -8.23
C ASN A 104 0.67 -9.62 -8.77
N THR A 105 -0.45 -10.20 -9.17
CA THR A 105 -0.51 -11.50 -9.82
C THR A 105 0.01 -11.37 -11.26
N GLU A 106 0.98 -12.21 -11.62
CA GLU A 106 1.56 -12.24 -12.96
C GLU A 106 0.48 -12.41 -14.05
N GLY A 107 0.60 -11.67 -15.16
CA GLY A 107 -0.37 -11.68 -16.25
C GLY A 107 -1.72 -11.01 -15.94
N LYS A 108 -1.89 -10.39 -14.76
CA LYS A 108 -3.17 -9.77 -14.33
C LYS A 108 -3.10 -8.25 -14.17
N PHE A 109 -2.00 -7.62 -14.52
CA PHE A 109 -1.80 -6.18 -14.33
C PHE A 109 -2.71 -5.32 -15.20
N LYS A 110 -2.86 -5.65 -16.49
CA LYS A 110 -3.67 -4.85 -17.43
C LYS A 110 -5.14 -4.70 -17.02
N GLU A 111 -5.70 -5.71 -16.36
CA GLU A 111 -7.08 -5.70 -15.85
C GLU A 111 -7.20 -5.07 -14.45
N ASN A 112 -6.11 -4.99 -13.69
CA ASN A 112 -6.12 -4.57 -12.28
C ASN A 112 -5.44 -3.23 -12.00
N VAL A 113 -4.67 -2.67 -12.93
CA VAL A 113 -3.92 -1.41 -12.76
C VAL A 113 -4.43 -0.40 -13.78
N PRO A 114 -5.54 0.31 -13.51
CA PRO A 114 -6.13 1.23 -14.47
C PRO A 114 -5.26 2.48 -14.68
N ARG A 115 -5.18 2.95 -15.92
CA ARG A 115 -4.59 4.26 -16.24
C ARG A 115 -5.50 5.36 -15.69
N ALA A 116 -4.92 6.41 -15.11
CA ALA A 116 -5.68 7.60 -14.73
C ALA A 116 -6.41 8.15 -15.97
N LEU A 117 -7.72 8.40 -15.85
CA LEU A 117 -8.47 9.06 -16.90
C LEU A 117 -7.96 10.49 -17.03
N SER A 118 -7.43 10.86 -18.21
CA SER A 118 -7.04 12.23 -18.48
C SER A 118 -8.31 13.08 -18.66
N PHE A 119 -8.88 13.58 -17.57
CA PHE A 119 -9.80 14.71 -17.68
C PHE A 119 -8.93 15.95 -17.89
N GLY A 120 -8.87 16.43 -19.13
CA GLY A 120 -8.19 17.66 -19.45
C GLY A 120 -8.85 18.81 -18.72
N HIS A 121 -8.27 19.23 -17.59
CA HIS A 121 -8.36 20.57 -17.02
C HIS A 121 -7.23 20.72 -16.00
N SER A 122 -6.48 21.81 -16.14
CA SER A 122 -5.38 22.20 -15.27
C SER A 122 -5.80 22.17 -13.80
N ILE A 123 -5.20 21.27 -13.00
CA ILE A 123 -5.44 21.21 -11.57
C ILE A 123 -4.21 21.80 -10.87
N HIS A 124 -4.35 23.02 -10.34
CA HIS A 124 -3.47 23.53 -9.29
C HIS A 124 -3.70 22.64 -8.06
N THR A 125 -2.90 21.58 -7.90
CA THR A 125 -3.10 20.56 -6.86
C THR A 125 -2.36 20.96 -5.58
N SER A 126 -3.13 21.21 -4.51
CA SER A 126 -2.64 20.87 -3.17
C SER A 126 -2.45 19.35 -3.14
N LYS A 127 -1.20 18.91 -3.02
CA LYS A 127 -0.74 17.52 -3.12
C LYS A 127 -1.42 16.54 -2.15
N TYR A 128 -2.16 17.05 -1.16
CA TYR A 128 -2.71 16.26 -0.06
C TYR A 128 -4.18 15.88 -0.22
N PHE A 129 -4.94 16.52 -1.12
CA PHE A 129 -6.42 16.43 -1.06
C PHE A 129 -7.05 15.47 -2.08
N THR A 130 -6.37 15.15 -3.18
CA THR A 130 -6.94 14.33 -4.27
C THR A 130 -6.66 12.83 -4.14
N LEU A 131 -5.59 12.42 -3.46
CA LEU A 131 -5.32 11.00 -3.23
C LEU A 131 -6.33 10.38 -2.26
N PHE A 132 -6.69 11.12 -1.20
CA PHE A 132 -7.62 10.64 -0.17
C PHE A 132 -9.07 10.52 -0.65
N SER A 133 -9.48 11.30 -1.65
CA SER A 133 -10.86 11.32 -2.14
C SER A 133 -11.14 10.31 -3.27
N TRP A 134 -10.10 9.80 -3.94
CA TRP A 134 -10.24 8.82 -5.04
C TRP A 134 -9.86 7.38 -4.66
N LEU A 135 -8.96 7.16 -3.70
CA LEU A 135 -8.57 5.80 -3.24
C LEU A 135 -9.51 5.21 -2.18
N PHE A 136 -10.32 6.02 -1.50
CA PHE A 136 -11.14 5.59 -0.36
C PHE A 136 -12.66 5.44 -0.54
N PRO A 137 -13.35 5.84 -1.65
CA PRO A 137 -14.80 5.69 -1.69
C PRO A 137 -15.30 4.25 -1.97
N ALA A 138 -14.41 3.25 -2.18
CA ALA A 138 -14.85 1.90 -2.60
C ALA A 138 -14.40 0.73 -1.73
N LEU A 139 -13.49 0.92 -0.76
CA LEU A 139 -13.11 -0.14 0.16
C LEU A 139 -13.65 0.19 1.54
N PRO A 140 -14.44 -0.70 2.19
CA PRO A 140 -14.83 -0.48 3.57
C PRO A 140 -13.55 -0.41 4.39
N MET A 141 -13.18 0.81 4.79
CA MET A 141 -12.08 1.06 5.69
C MET A 141 -12.51 0.48 7.04
N GLN A 142 -12.17 -0.78 7.27
CA GLN A 142 -12.35 -1.39 8.58
C GLN A 142 -11.23 -0.87 9.47
N THR A 143 -11.47 0.33 10.01
CA THR A 143 -10.76 0.81 11.19
C THR A 143 -11.12 -0.15 12.33
N PHE A 144 -10.14 -0.88 12.85
CA PHE A 144 -10.24 -1.63 14.10
C PHE A 144 -9.16 -1.14 15.05
#